data_AF-A0A0R1LXW6-F1
#
_entry.id   AF-A0A0R1LXW6-F1
#
_cell.length_a   1.000
_cell.length_b   1.000
_cell.length_c   1.000
_cell.angle_alpha   90.00
_cell.angle_beta   90.00
_cell.angle_gamma   90.00
#
_symmetry.space_group_name_H-M   'P 1'
#
loop_
_entity.id
_entity.type
_entity.pdbx_description
1 polymer ?
#
loop_
_entity_poly.entity_id
_entity_poly.type
_entity_poly.pdbx_seq_one_letter_code
_entity_poly.pdbx_strand_id
1 'polypeptide(L)'
;MAHNVSQDEELMGVLNDVNAHRFNQGRQLNPDSMLYTTIKAAYQAGYLADAKLDNSYSSSLASADLSQATLTESGQQKLQALIEASQA
;
A
#
# COMPACT_ATOMS: atom_id res chain seq x y z
N MET A 1 -19.05 -10.46 12.63
CA MET A 1 -18.34 -9.45 13.42
C MET A 1 -17.36 -8.78 12.48
N ALA A 2 -17.33 -7.45 12.39
CA ALA A 2 -16.39 -6.76 11.51
C ALA A 2 -14.96 -7.09 11.97
N HIS A 3 -14.21 -7.81 11.14
CA HIS A 3 -12.80 -8.03 11.36
C HIS A 3 -12.12 -6.70 11.06
N ASN A 4 -11.80 -5.93 12.10
CA ASN A 4 -11.05 -4.71 11.95
C ASN A 4 -9.62 -5.09 11.58
N VAL A 5 -9.28 -4.91 10.31
CA VAL A 5 -7.93 -5.13 9.79
C VAL A 5 -7.01 -4.13 10.48
N SER A 6 -5.95 -4.63 11.13
CA SER A 6 -4.91 -3.79 11.71
C SER A 6 -4.11 -3.09 10.61
N GLN A 7 -3.44 -2.00 10.96
CA GLN A 7 -2.62 -1.26 9.98
C GLN A 7 -1.48 -2.11 9.42
N ASP A 8 -0.94 -3.05 10.20
CA ASP A 8 0.11 -3.98 9.75
C ASP A 8 -0.44 -5.04 8.78
N GLU A 9 -1.66 -5.55 8.99
CA GLU A 9 -2.31 -6.47 8.06
C GLU A 9 -2.65 -5.78 6.73
N GLU A 10 -3.12 -4.53 6.77
CA GLU A 10 -3.36 -3.74 5.55
C GLU A 10 -2.05 -3.49 4.81
N LEU A 11 -0.98 -3.12 5.52
CA LEU A 11 0.34 -2.92 4.93
C LEU A 11 0.87 -4.22 4.30
N MET A 12 0.73 -5.35 4.98
CA MET A 12 1.10 -6.66 4.44
C MET A 12 0.33 -6.96 3.16
N GLY A 13 -0.98 -6.70 3.15
CA GLY A 13 -1.84 -6.85 1.97
C GLY A 13 -1.36 -6.01 0.80
N VAL A 14 -1.13 -4.71 1.02
CA VAL A 14 -0.63 -3.79 -0.02
C VAL A 14 0.71 -4.24 -0.59
N LEU A 15 1.68 -4.55 0.27
CA LEU A 15 3.01 -4.99 -0.17
C LEU A 15 2.94 -6.31 -0.94
N ASN A 16 2.12 -7.26 -0.48
CA ASN A 16 1.93 -8.53 -1.15
C ASN A 16 1.23 -8.37 -2.51
N ASP A 17 0.24 -7.49 -2.61
CA ASP A 17 -0.48 -7.23 -3.86
C ASP A 17 0.40 -6.49 -4.88
N VAL A 18 1.30 -5.61 -4.44
CA VAL A 18 2.35 -5.03 -5.30
C VAL A 18 3.31 -6.11 -5.78
N ASN A 19 3.82 -6.95 -4.87
CA ASN A 19 4.72 -8.05 -5.22
C ASN A 19 4.08 -9.04 -6.23
N ALA A 20 2.79 -9.31 -6.05
CA ALA A 20 2.01 -10.18 -6.93
C ALA A 20 1.48 -9.47 -8.20
N HIS A 21 1.84 -8.20 -8.43
CA HIS A 21 1.40 -7.40 -9.57
C HIS A 21 -0.12 -7.39 -9.77
N ARG A 22 -0.89 -7.31 -8.67
CA ARG A 22 -2.36 -7.36 -8.68
C ARG A 22 -3.01 -6.01 -8.97
N PHE A 23 -2.26 -4.92 -8.85
CA PHE A 23 -2.71 -3.61 -9.27
C PHE A 23 -2.55 -3.50 -10.79
N ASN A 24 -3.67 -3.47 -11.52
CA ASN A 24 -3.64 -3.37 -12.99
C ASN A 24 -3.81 -1.94 -13.51
N GLN A 25 -4.29 -1.03 -12.66
CA GLN A 25 -4.59 0.36 -13.01
C GLN A 25 -4.61 1.24 -11.76
N GLY A 26 -4.41 2.54 -11.97
CA GLY A 26 -4.67 3.56 -10.96
C GLY A 26 -6.14 3.61 -10.55
N ARG A 27 -6.37 3.94 -9.27
CA ARG A 27 -7.71 4.06 -8.69
C ARG A 27 -7.84 5.36 -7.93
N GLN A 28 -9.06 5.92 -7.97
CA GLN A 28 -9.44 7.01 -7.08
C GLN A 28 -9.88 6.43 -5.74
N LEU A 29 -9.28 6.92 -4.66
CA LEU A 29 -9.49 6.51 -3.29
C LEU A 29 -9.85 7.73 -2.44
N ASN A 30 -10.58 7.48 -1.35
CA ASN A 30 -10.73 8.50 -0.32
C ASN A 30 -9.34 8.72 0.34
N PRO A 31 -8.82 9.96 0.40
CA PRO A 31 -7.52 10.25 1.01
C PRO A 31 -7.42 9.84 2.49
N ASP A 32 -8.55 9.74 3.19
CA ASP A 32 -8.63 9.34 4.60
C ASP A 32 -8.90 7.82 4.76
N SER A 33 -9.04 7.07 3.66
CA SER A 33 -9.22 5.62 3.72
C SER A 33 -7.95 4.90 4.19
N MET A 34 -8.12 3.80 4.94
CA MET A 34 -7.02 2.97 5.42
C MET A 34 -6.09 2.52 4.28
N LEU A 35 -6.67 2.18 3.12
CA LEU A 35 -5.90 1.75 1.95
C LEU A 35 -4.99 2.89 1.43
N TYR A 36 -5.54 4.08 1.21
CA TYR A 36 -4.75 5.20 0.69
C TYR A 36 -3.67 5.65 1.67
N THR A 37 -4.01 5.76 2.96
CA THR A 37 -3.04 6.16 3.99
C THR A 37 -1.94 5.12 4.15
N THR A 38 -2.25 3.84 4.03
CA THR A 38 -1.26 2.74 4.05
C THR A 38 -0.35 2.77 2.83
N ILE A 39 -0.90 2.94 1.62
CA ILE A 39 -0.10 3.07 0.39
C ILE A 39 0.83 4.28 0.50
N LYS A 40 0.31 5.42 0.97
CA LYS A 40 1.09 6.64 1.19
C LYS A 40 2.21 6.42 2.18
N ALA A 41 1.93 5.75 3.30
CA ALA A 41 2.96 5.42 4.30
C ALA A 41 4.03 4.48 3.73
N ALA A 42 3.64 3.45 2.97
CA ALA A 42 4.57 2.53 2.33
C ALA A 42 5.48 3.23 1.30
N TYR A 43 4.90 4.13 0.50
CA TYR A 43 5.67 4.96 -0.44
C TYR A 43 6.63 5.90 0.28
N GLN A 44 6.16 6.60 1.33
CA GLN A 44 6.99 7.52 2.12
C GLN A 44 8.11 6.81 2.90
N ALA A 45 7.88 5.57 3.35
CA ALA A 45 8.88 4.72 3.98
C ALA A 45 9.89 4.13 2.99
N GLY A 46 9.70 4.35 1.68
CA GLY A 46 10.59 3.85 0.63
C GLY A 46 10.43 2.35 0.37
N TYR A 47 9.29 1.75 0.72
CA TYR A 47 8.99 0.33 0.45
C TYR A 47 8.53 0.09 -1.00
N LEU A 48 8.00 1.13 -1.64
CA LEU A 48 7.46 1.08 -2.99
C LEU A 48 8.31 1.96 -3.91
N ALA A 49 8.77 1.40 -5.02
CA ALA A 49 9.31 2.13 -6.16
C ALA A 49 8.22 2.32 -7.22
N ASP A 50 8.32 3.39 -8.01
CA ASP A 50 7.44 3.70 -9.15
C ASP A 50 5.93 3.81 -8.86
N ALA A 51 5.55 3.90 -7.58
CA ALA A 51 4.20 4.23 -7.16
C ALA A 51 3.89 5.71 -7.45
N LYS A 52 2.71 5.97 -8.05
CA LYS A 52 2.26 7.33 -8.35
C LYS A 52 1.07 7.68 -7.47
N LEU A 53 1.28 8.66 -6.59
CA LEU A 53 0.25 9.19 -5.72
C LEU A 53 -0.01 10.65 -6.08
N ASP A 54 -1.27 10.99 -6.32
CA ASP A 54 -1.68 12.38 -6.52
C ASP A 54 -2.85 12.73 -5.61
N ASN A 55 -2.66 13.72 -4.75
CA ASN A 55 -3.68 14.30 -3.89
C ASN A 55 -3.96 15.77 -4.21
N SER A 56 -3.51 16.26 -5.36
CA SER A 56 -3.36 17.69 -5.64
C SER A 56 -4.56 18.34 -6.33
N TYR A 57 -5.61 17.59 -6.69
CA TYR A 57 -6.63 18.10 -7.64
C TYR A 57 -8.01 18.43 -7.06
N SER A 58 -8.41 17.82 -5.93
CA SER A 58 -9.68 18.12 -5.26
C SER A 58 -9.65 17.53 -3.86
N SER A 59 -10.08 18.29 -2.84
CA SER A 59 -10.15 17.87 -1.44
C SER A 59 -11.05 16.64 -1.18
N SER A 60 -11.71 16.10 -2.21
CA SER A 60 -12.62 14.96 -2.12
C SER A 60 -12.00 13.59 -2.46
N LEU A 61 -11.01 13.51 -3.36
CA LEU A 61 -10.49 12.23 -3.87
C LEU A 61 -9.00 12.32 -4.18
N ALA A 62 -8.26 11.29 -3.78
CA ALA A 62 -6.86 11.09 -4.14
C ALA A 62 -6.74 9.96 -5.17
N SER A 63 -5.70 9.98 -5.99
CA SER A 63 -5.37 8.89 -6.90
C SER A 63 -4.15 8.12 -6.41
N ALA A 64 -4.22 6.80 -6.51
CA ALA A 64 -3.09 5.92 -6.31
C ALA A 64 -2.97 4.96 -7.49
N ASP A 65 -1.83 5.00 -8.17
CA ASP A 65 -1.47 4.06 -9.23
C ASP A 65 -0.24 3.26 -8.81
N LEU A 66 -0.49 1.97 -8.59
CA LEU A 66 0.50 0.95 -8.22
C LEU A 66 0.73 -0.05 -9.35
N SER A 67 0.19 0.19 -10.56
CA SER A 67 0.28 -0.77 -11.66
C SER A 67 1.68 -0.99 -12.21
N GLN A 68 2.57 -0.01 -11.99
CA GLN A 68 3.99 -0.10 -12.29
C GLN A 68 4.84 -0.16 -11.02
N ALA A 69 4.20 -0.20 -9.84
CA ALA A 69 4.93 -0.18 -8.58
C ALA A 69 5.62 -1.52 -8.35
N THR A 70 6.82 -1.45 -7.77
CA THR A 70 7.59 -2.63 -7.37
C THR A 70 8.03 -2.48 -5.93
N LEU A 71 8.31 -3.61 -5.26
CA LEU A 71 8.93 -3.57 -3.94
C LEU A 71 10.40 -3.19 -4.06
N THR A 72 10.83 -2.24 -3.24
CA THR A 72 12.25 -2.03 -2.98
C THR A 72 12.81 -3.14 -2.10
N GLU A 73 14.12 -3.19 -1.91
CA GLU A 73 14.75 -4.13 -0.96
C GLU A 73 14.18 -3.98 0.47
N SER A 74 14.00 -2.73 0.93
CA SER A 74 13.39 -2.47 2.24
C SER A 74 11.91 -2.89 2.28
N GLY A 75 11.18 -2.75 1.17
CA GLY A 75 9.80 -3.23 1.04
C GLY A 75 9.71 -4.75 1.13
N GLN A 76 10.63 -5.48 0.50
CA GLN A 76 10.70 -6.95 0.59
C GLN A 76 11.01 -7.41 2.02
N GLN A 77 12.00 -6.78 2.68
CA GLN A 77 12.34 -7.06 4.08
C GLN A 77 11.15 -6.80 5.01
N LYS A 78 10.44 -5.67 4.80
CA LYS A 78 9.26 -5.35 5.61
C LYS A 78 8.13 -6.35 5.39
N LEU A 79 7.86 -6.76 4.15
CA LEU A 79 6.86 -7.78 3.85
C LEU A 79 7.19 -9.10 4.57
N GLN A 80 8.44 -9.55 4.51
CA GLN A 80 8.88 -10.77 5.20
C GLN A 80 8.69 -10.66 6.72
N ALA A 81 9.08 -9.54 7.33
CA ALA A 81 8.90 -9.32 8.77
C ALA A 81 7.42 -9.32 9.19
N LEU A 82 6.52 -8.78 8.35
CA LEU A 82 5.07 -8.79 8.61
C LEU A 82 4.49 -10.22 8.52
N ILE A 83 4.94 -11.00 7.54
CA ILE A 83 4.54 -12.41 7.40
C ILE A 83 4.99 -13.21 8.63
N GLU A 84 6.24 -13.05 9.08
CA GLU A 84 6.76 -13.72 10.27
C GLU A 84 5.99 -13.32 11.54
N ALA A 85 5.71 -12.02 11.72
CA ALA A 85 4.95 -11.53 12.85
C ALA A 85 3.50 -12.03 12.87
N SER A 86 2.89 -12.31 11.70
CA SER A 86 1.53 -12.85 11.61
C SER A 86 1.43 -14.35 11.96
N GLN A 87 2.56 -15.05 11.97
CA GLN A 87 2.65 -16.50 12.25
C GLN A 87 3.11 -16.80 13.69
N ALA A 88 3.53 -15.78 14.43
CA ALA A 88 4.01 -15.87 15.81
C ALA A 88 2.86 -15.76 16.83
#